data_AF-A0A954MWS9-F1
#
_entry.id   AF-A0A954MWS9-F1
#
_cell.length_a   1.000
_cell.length_b   1.000
_cell.length_c   1.000
_cell.angle_alpha   90.00
_cell.angle_beta   90.00
_cell.angle_gamma   90.00
#
_symmetry.space_group_name_H-M   'P 1'
#
loop_
_entity.id
_entity.type
_entity.pdbx_description
1 polymer ?
#
loop_
_entity_poly.entity_id
_entity_poly.type
_entity_poly.pdbx_seq_one_letter_code
_entity_poly.pdbx_strand_id
1 'polypeptide(L)'
;MRGRTGNGGLPLGSRRPGVGIRISSVLMICCAGWVVFAQGKKLSAQNQPRIMGNAEVTVSPYPFPLPGREVTRDLTRALKSLEQGKRLEALRLLQGLIDLPEDYLMPPENMSEPLIDRTLRRQVLGILAMMPRETIVEYEVQYGGEATAKINEIRAGDDWSRGGELSLTYLFTREGRAFTEELGLRHLDHGEFASAELLFERLLISERAWREVSARSVILAAYCALQEDEARGSERAMEILKRESEALQQGKIEWGGETWELPMSPEKAIEKLASIKIGGRGLEIDQWVMPRQSGVGSSGSNVGPPALVERWNQPTAKWKEVLGAEPQIEGEEEPQDPLDDFFQRTANRNLPLVPAGV
;
A
#
# COMPACT_ATOMS: atom_id res chain seq x y z
N MET A 1 50.50 50.19 14.51
CA MET A 1 51.38 50.14 15.71
C MET A 1 50.85 49.08 16.66
N ARG A 2 51.69 48.09 17.03
CA ARG A 2 51.59 47.12 18.15
C ARG A 2 50.29 46.25 18.17
N GLY A 3 50.29 44.93 18.00
CA GLY A 3 51.27 43.90 18.32
C GLY A 3 50.91 43.22 19.65
N ARG A 4 50.36 42.00 19.62
CA ARG A 4 50.64 40.98 20.66
C ARG A 4 50.19 39.58 20.24
N THR A 5 51.20 38.71 20.20
CA THR A 5 51.20 37.26 20.09
C THR A 5 50.69 36.60 21.37
N GLY A 6 49.89 35.54 21.24
CA GLY A 6 49.49 34.65 22.33
C GLY A 6 49.53 33.20 21.85
N ASN A 7 50.71 32.60 21.97
CA ASN A 7 51.04 31.23 21.59
C ASN A 7 50.63 30.30 22.74
N GLY A 8 49.59 29.48 22.54
CA GLY A 8 49.12 28.49 23.52
C GLY A 8 49.45 27.09 23.04
N GLY A 9 50.60 26.57 23.49
CA GLY A 9 51.02 25.19 23.24
C GLY A 9 50.14 24.19 23.99
N LEU A 10 49.67 23.17 23.27
CA LEU A 10 49.01 22.00 23.86
C LEU A 10 50.01 20.83 23.95
N PRO A 11 49.95 20.03 25.03
CA PRO A 11 50.93 18.99 25.32
C PRO A 11 50.71 17.74 24.46
N LEU A 12 51.80 17.28 23.87
CA LEU A 12 51.99 15.92 23.37
C LEU A 12 51.94 14.95 24.56
N GLY A 13 50.98 14.02 24.57
CA GLY A 13 50.85 13.07 25.68
C GLY A 13 50.02 11.84 25.36
N SER A 14 50.71 10.70 25.35
CA SER A 14 50.22 9.31 25.47
C SER A 14 49.72 8.60 24.19
N ARG A 15 50.69 7.91 23.57
CA ARG A 15 50.49 6.68 22.79
C ARG A 15 49.69 5.68 23.63
N ARG A 16 48.54 5.22 23.13
CA ARG A 16 47.87 4.01 23.61
C ARG A 16 48.33 2.80 22.79
N PRO A 17 48.59 1.63 23.42
CA PRO A 17 49.00 0.42 22.72
C PRO A 17 47.87 -0.13 21.87
N GLY A 18 48.25 -0.65 20.69
CA GLY A 18 47.36 -1.19 19.69
C GLY A 18 46.55 -2.39 20.21
N VAL A 19 45.23 -2.23 20.19
CA VAL A 19 44.30 -3.36 20.22
C VAL A 19 44.18 -3.84 18.78
N GLY A 20 44.90 -4.91 18.48
CA GLY A 20 44.77 -5.63 17.21
C GLY A 20 43.40 -6.30 17.14
N ILE A 21 42.43 -5.60 16.54
CA ILE A 21 41.17 -6.21 16.14
C ILE A 21 41.47 -7.09 14.93
N ARG A 22 41.65 -8.39 15.18
CA ARG A 22 41.57 -9.42 14.13
C ARG A 22 40.13 -9.46 13.64
N ILE A 23 39.86 -8.77 12.54
CA ILE A 23 38.64 -8.97 11.76
C ILE A 23 38.80 -10.34 11.09
N SER A 24 38.33 -11.38 11.78
CA SER A 24 38.16 -12.70 11.18
C SER A 24 37.13 -12.59 10.07
N SER A 25 37.63 -12.78 8.85
CA SER A 25 36.88 -12.99 7.62
C SER A 25 35.93 -14.17 7.76
N VAL A 26 34.68 -13.90 8.14
CA VAL A 26 33.58 -14.87 8.08
C VAL A 26 32.30 -14.13 7.70
N LEU A 27 32.02 -14.04 6.40
CA LEU A 27 30.73 -14.39 5.80
C LEU A 27 30.85 -14.20 4.28
N MET A 28 31.37 -15.22 3.63
CA MET A 28 31.07 -15.54 2.25
C MET A 28 29.82 -16.44 2.27
N ILE A 29 29.00 -16.38 1.22
CA ILE A 29 27.84 -17.24 0.90
C ILE A 29 26.49 -16.61 1.28
N CYS A 30 25.87 -15.94 0.29
CA CYS A 30 24.42 -15.99 -0.03
C CYS A 30 24.14 -15.11 -1.27
N CYS A 31 24.64 -15.51 -2.44
CA CYS A 31 24.26 -14.91 -3.74
C CYS A 31 24.06 -15.96 -4.85
N ALA A 32 23.81 -17.22 -4.49
CA ALA A 32 23.61 -18.30 -5.45
C ALA A 32 22.23 -18.92 -5.29
N GLY A 33 21.26 -18.32 -5.94
CA GLY A 33 19.93 -18.90 -6.08
C GLY A 33 19.14 -18.00 -7.02
N TRP A 34 19.17 -18.34 -8.30
CA TRP A 34 18.22 -18.00 -9.38
C TRP A 34 18.97 -17.90 -10.72
N VAL A 35 19.55 -19.02 -11.16
CA VAL A 35 19.85 -19.26 -12.58
C VAL A 35 19.48 -20.71 -12.87
N VAL A 36 18.20 -20.96 -13.15
CA VAL A 36 17.73 -22.27 -13.62
C VAL A 36 16.70 -22.06 -14.73
N PHE A 37 17.13 -22.41 -15.95
CA PHE A 37 16.35 -22.85 -17.11
C PHE A 37 15.57 -21.84 -17.96
N ALA A 38 16.28 -21.26 -18.94
CA ALA A 38 15.72 -20.95 -20.26
C ALA A 38 16.29 -21.94 -21.29
N GLN A 39 15.72 -23.16 -21.37
CA GLN A 39 15.96 -24.05 -22.51
C GLN A 39 14.97 -23.72 -23.62
N GLY A 40 15.50 -23.18 -24.72
CA GLY A 40 14.75 -22.82 -25.91
C GLY A 40 14.13 -24.03 -26.62
N LYS A 41 12.80 -24.08 -26.66
CA LYS A 41 12.06 -24.85 -27.65
C LYS A 41 11.99 -24.04 -28.94
N LYS A 42 12.72 -24.50 -29.96
CA LYS A 42 12.52 -24.08 -31.36
C LYS A 42 11.12 -24.54 -31.78
N LEU A 43 10.15 -23.63 -31.76
CA LEU A 43 8.86 -23.85 -32.42
C LEU A 43 9.04 -23.59 -33.91
N SER A 44 8.91 -24.67 -34.67
CA SER A 44 8.86 -24.66 -36.12
C SER A 44 7.69 -23.79 -36.59
N ALA A 45 7.98 -22.76 -37.38
CA ALA A 45 6.98 -21.89 -37.97
C ALA A 45 6.24 -22.65 -39.09
N GLN A 46 5.10 -23.25 -38.75
CA GLN A 46 4.18 -23.82 -39.73
C GLN A 46 3.21 -22.74 -40.20
N ASN A 47 3.43 -22.31 -41.44
CA ASN A 47 2.69 -21.28 -42.14
C ASN A 47 1.27 -21.78 -42.44
N GLN A 48 0.27 -21.32 -41.67
CA GLN A 48 -1.15 -21.54 -41.98
C GLN A 48 -1.75 -20.32 -42.67
N PRO A 49 -2.65 -20.52 -43.67
CA PRO A 49 -3.26 -19.43 -44.41
C PRO A 49 -4.18 -18.59 -43.52
N ARG A 50 -4.04 -17.26 -43.63
CA ARG A 50 -4.94 -16.26 -43.03
C ARG A 50 -6.34 -16.44 -43.60
N ILE A 51 -7.21 -17.10 -42.83
CA ILE A 51 -8.66 -16.95 -42.98
C ILE A 51 -9.01 -15.59 -42.36
N MET A 52 -9.47 -14.65 -43.19
CA MET A 52 -10.09 -13.40 -42.74
C MET A 52 -11.46 -13.72 -42.13
N GLY A 53 -11.44 -14.28 -40.92
CA GLY A 53 -12.60 -14.47 -40.07
C GLY A 53 -12.83 -13.20 -39.25
N ASN A 54 -14.11 -12.82 -39.13
CA ASN A 54 -14.62 -11.71 -38.33
C ASN A 54 -13.84 -11.58 -37.01
N ALA A 55 -13.43 -10.35 -36.68
CA ALA A 55 -12.76 -10.04 -35.43
C ALA A 55 -13.66 -10.44 -34.27
N GLU A 56 -13.52 -11.68 -33.79
CA GLU A 56 -14.01 -12.12 -32.51
C GLU A 56 -13.44 -11.13 -31.51
N VAL A 57 -14.32 -10.32 -30.92
CA VAL A 57 -14.01 -9.53 -29.75
C VAL A 57 -13.61 -10.54 -28.70
N THR A 58 -12.30 -10.74 -28.55
CA THR A 58 -11.73 -11.53 -27.47
C THR A 58 -12.02 -10.76 -26.19
N VAL A 59 -13.18 -11.05 -25.60
CA VAL A 59 -13.54 -10.58 -24.27
C VAL A 59 -12.47 -11.12 -23.35
N SER A 60 -11.58 -10.24 -22.89
CA SER A 60 -10.56 -10.58 -21.92
C SER A 60 -11.26 -11.26 -20.75
N PRO A 61 -10.83 -12.46 -20.32
CA PRO A 61 -11.41 -13.13 -19.17
C PRO A 61 -11.15 -12.37 -17.86
N TYR A 62 -10.35 -11.30 -17.91
CA TYR A 62 -10.05 -10.44 -16.78
C TYR A 62 -10.89 -9.15 -16.85
N PRO A 63 -11.61 -8.79 -15.76
CA PRO A 63 -12.41 -7.56 -15.69
C PRO A 63 -11.57 -6.28 -15.58
N PHE A 64 -10.24 -6.38 -15.69
CA PHE A 64 -9.30 -5.29 -15.50
C PHE A 64 -8.52 -5.01 -16.79
N PRO A 65 -8.15 -3.74 -17.04
CA PRO A 65 -7.32 -3.39 -18.19
C PRO A 65 -5.96 -4.08 -18.06
N LEU A 66 -5.60 -4.85 -19.09
CA LEU A 66 -4.27 -5.42 -19.19
C LEU A 66 -3.25 -4.31 -19.49
N PRO A 67 -2.01 -4.42 -18.97
CA PRO A 67 -0.97 -3.44 -19.26
C PRO A 67 -0.72 -3.35 -20.76
N GLY A 68 -0.56 -2.13 -21.26
CA GLY A 68 -0.10 -1.90 -22.61
C GLY A 68 1.28 -2.53 -22.83
N ARG A 69 1.59 -2.90 -24.09
CA ARG A 69 2.90 -3.50 -24.44
C ARG A 69 4.09 -2.64 -24.03
N GLU A 70 3.90 -1.33 -23.95
CA GLU A 70 4.93 -0.37 -23.54
C GLU A 70 5.32 -0.55 -22.08
N VAL A 71 4.33 -0.68 -21.19
CA VAL A 71 4.53 -0.93 -19.75
C VAL A 71 5.33 -2.21 -19.53
N THR A 72 4.95 -3.31 -20.19
CA THR A 72 5.65 -4.59 -20.07
C THR A 72 7.07 -4.52 -20.64
N ARG A 73 7.26 -3.80 -21.75
CA ARG A 73 8.58 -3.57 -22.36
C ARG A 73 9.49 -2.78 -21.43
N ASP A 74 8.97 -1.74 -20.78
CA ASP A 74 9.74 -0.87 -19.91
C ASP A 74 10.13 -1.57 -18.62
N LEU A 75 9.24 -2.40 -18.05
CA LEU A 75 9.59 -3.29 -16.93
C LEU A 75 10.67 -4.30 -17.33
N THR A 76 10.52 -4.96 -18.48
CA THR A 76 11.52 -5.90 -18.99
C THR A 76 12.87 -5.21 -19.22
N ARG A 77 12.86 -3.98 -19.73
CA ARG A 77 14.07 -3.18 -19.93
C ARG A 77 14.72 -2.80 -18.61
N ALA A 78 13.92 -2.40 -17.60
CA ALA A 78 14.41 -2.07 -16.28
C ALA A 78 15.15 -3.27 -15.64
N LEU A 79 14.54 -4.46 -15.69
CA LEU A 79 15.13 -5.71 -15.20
C LEU A 79 16.44 -6.04 -15.92
N LYS A 80 16.48 -5.97 -17.25
CA LYS A 80 17.72 -6.17 -18.03
C LYS A 80 18.80 -5.14 -17.69
N SER A 81 18.44 -3.88 -17.44
CA SER A 81 19.40 -2.86 -17.01
C SER A 81 19.97 -3.16 -15.62
N LEU A 82 19.18 -3.73 -14.70
CA LEU A 82 19.68 -4.21 -13.41
C LEU A 82 20.67 -5.37 -13.57
N GLU A 83 20.35 -6.37 -14.41
CA GLU A 83 21.24 -7.50 -14.70
C GLU A 83 22.59 -7.04 -15.30
N GLN A 84 22.56 -5.99 -16.11
CA GLN A 84 23.76 -5.40 -16.73
C GLN A 84 24.54 -4.46 -15.79
N GLY A 85 24.07 -4.23 -14.55
CA GLY A 85 24.66 -3.28 -13.61
C GLY A 85 24.41 -1.80 -13.94
N LYS A 86 23.53 -1.49 -14.90
CA LYS A 86 23.14 -0.12 -15.28
C LYS A 86 22.07 0.43 -14.35
N ARG A 87 22.42 0.61 -13.07
CA ARG A 87 21.49 0.94 -11.99
C ARG A 87 20.68 2.21 -12.23
N LEU A 88 21.32 3.31 -12.62
CA LEU A 88 20.64 4.58 -12.87
C LEU A 88 19.60 4.51 -14.00
N GLU A 89 19.86 3.74 -15.06
CA GLU A 89 18.89 3.54 -16.15
C GLU A 89 17.69 2.74 -15.64
N ALA A 90 17.94 1.68 -14.87
CA ALA A 90 16.89 0.89 -14.26
C ALA A 90 16.01 1.72 -13.31
N LEU A 91 16.61 2.52 -12.42
CA LEU A 91 15.87 3.38 -11.49
C LEU A 91 15.00 4.41 -12.20
N ARG A 92 15.42 4.92 -13.36
CA ARG A 92 14.58 5.81 -14.20
C ARG A 92 13.37 5.10 -14.78
N LEU A 93 13.57 3.88 -15.30
CA LEU A 93 12.47 3.10 -15.84
C LEU A 93 11.49 2.67 -14.74
N LEU A 94 11.98 2.23 -13.59
CA LEU A 94 11.12 1.85 -12.45
C LEU A 94 10.35 3.05 -11.90
N GLN A 95 10.99 4.21 -11.76
CA GLN A 95 10.27 5.43 -11.34
C GLN A 95 9.16 5.80 -12.33
N GLY A 96 9.46 5.77 -13.63
CA GLY A 96 8.47 6.06 -14.68
C GLY A 96 7.27 5.10 -14.65
N LEU A 97 7.48 3.84 -14.24
CA LEU A 97 6.39 2.87 -14.06
C LEU A 97 5.55 3.16 -12.81
N ILE A 98 6.16 3.66 -11.72
CA ILE A 98 5.41 4.07 -10.52
C ILE A 98 4.59 5.34 -10.78
N ASP A 99 5.13 6.26 -11.58
CA ASP A 99 4.50 7.54 -11.91
C ASP A 99 3.31 7.42 -12.89
N LEU A 100 3.01 6.22 -13.39
CA LEU A 100 1.83 5.98 -14.23
C LEU A 100 0.56 6.28 -13.43
N PRO A 101 -0.44 6.97 -14.03
CA PRO A 101 -1.67 7.35 -13.31
C PRO A 101 -2.50 6.15 -12.87
N GLU A 102 -2.46 5.06 -13.64
CA GLU A 102 -3.20 3.84 -13.37
C GLU A 102 -2.26 2.73 -12.89
N ASP A 103 -2.75 1.90 -11.96
CA ASP A 103 -2.08 0.66 -11.59
C ASP A 103 -2.65 -0.49 -12.43
N TYR A 104 -1.75 -1.31 -12.97
CA TYR A 104 -2.12 -2.39 -13.89
C TYR A 104 -2.01 -3.73 -13.19
N LEU A 105 -2.98 -4.62 -13.42
CA LEU A 105 -2.84 -6.01 -13.02
C LEU A 105 -1.99 -6.75 -14.04
N MET A 106 -0.86 -7.28 -13.57
CA MET A 106 0.02 -8.07 -14.41
C MET A 106 -0.53 -9.50 -14.52
N PRO A 107 -0.58 -10.08 -15.74
CA PRO A 107 -1.08 -11.43 -15.92
C PRO A 107 -0.21 -12.45 -15.16
N PRO A 108 -0.80 -13.48 -14.54
CA PRO A 108 -0.06 -14.58 -13.94
C PRO A 108 0.95 -15.20 -14.91
N GLU A 109 2.17 -15.47 -14.43
CA GLU A 109 2.97 -16.54 -15.03
C GLU A 109 2.41 -17.92 -14.59
N ASN A 110 1.94 -18.01 -13.34
CA ASN A 110 1.32 -19.21 -12.75
C ASN A 110 -0.06 -18.89 -12.19
N MET A 111 -1.10 -19.67 -12.51
CA MET A 111 -2.48 -19.39 -12.06
C MET A 111 -2.70 -19.50 -10.53
N SER A 112 -1.71 -20.00 -9.77
CA SER A 112 -1.85 -20.33 -8.35
C SER A 112 -1.57 -19.18 -7.38
N GLU A 113 -1.01 -18.04 -7.82
CA GLU A 113 -0.67 -16.94 -6.90
C GLU A 113 -1.80 -15.90 -6.80
N PRO A 114 -1.95 -15.21 -5.65
CA PRO A 114 -3.00 -14.23 -5.42
C PRO A 114 -2.95 -13.07 -6.41
N LEU A 115 -4.11 -12.65 -6.94
CA LEU A 115 -4.21 -11.53 -7.89
C LEU A 115 -3.78 -10.18 -7.29
N ILE A 116 -3.99 -9.97 -5.99
CA ILE A 116 -3.69 -8.69 -5.29
C ILE A 116 -2.18 -8.44 -5.22
N ASP A 117 -1.36 -9.50 -5.22
CA ASP A 117 0.10 -9.38 -5.20
C ASP A 117 0.69 -8.95 -6.56
N ARG A 118 -0.14 -8.80 -7.59
CA ARG A 118 0.29 -8.67 -8.99
C ARG A 118 0.10 -7.31 -9.61
N THR A 119 -0.23 -6.29 -8.82
CA THR A 119 -0.26 -4.94 -9.38
C THR A 119 1.15 -4.51 -9.80
N LEU A 120 1.25 -3.77 -10.89
CA LEU A 120 2.51 -3.27 -11.42
C LEU A 120 3.26 -2.48 -10.34
N ARG A 121 2.56 -1.57 -9.63
CA ARG A 121 3.19 -0.77 -8.58
C ARG A 121 3.75 -1.65 -7.47
N ARG A 122 3.01 -2.66 -7.01
CA ARG A 122 3.49 -3.58 -5.97
C ARG A 122 4.73 -4.36 -6.42
N GLN A 123 4.77 -4.82 -7.67
CA GLN A 123 5.96 -5.47 -8.23
C GLN A 123 7.16 -4.55 -8.28
N VAL A 124 6.97 -3.31 -8.76
CA VAL A 124 8.07 -2.32 -8.83
C VAL A 124 8.59 -1.97 -7.43
N LEU A 125 7.72 -1.77 -6.45
CA LEU A 125 8.12 -1.54 -5.06
C LEU A 125 8.86 -2.74 -4.47
N GLY A 126 8.44 -3.97 -4.78
CA GLY A 126 9.14 -5.19 -4.39
C GLY A 126 10.56 -5.25 -4.99
N ILE A 127 10.70 -4.93 -6.27
CA ILE A 127 12.01 -4.87 -6.94
C ILE A 127 12.91 -3.83 -6.27
N LEU A 128 12.40 -2.63 -5.99
CA LEU A 128 13.14 -1.57 -5.29
C LEU A 128 13.54 -2.02 -3.88
N ALA A 129 12.65 -2.65 -3.13
CA ALA A 129 12.91 -3.11 -1.77
C ALA A 129 14.02 -4.17 -1.68
N MET A 130 14.21 -4.96 -2.74
CA MET A 130 15.25 -5.99 -2.83
C MET A 130 16.60 -5.46 -3.34
N MET A 131 16.68 -4.19 -3.75
CA MET A 131 17.93 -3.64 -4.27
C MET A 131 19.00 -3.49 -3.18
N PRO A 132 20.29 -3.54 -3.56
CA PRO A 132 21.37 -3.20 -2.65
C PRO A 132 21.23 -1.76 -2.11
N ARG A 133 21.63 -1.55 -0.85
CA ARG A 133 21.57 -0.24 -0.19
C ARG A 133 22.25 0.86 -1.00
N GLU A 134 23.35 0.54 -1.67
CA GLU A 134 24.09 1.49 -2.52
C GLU A 134 23.22 2.03 -3.67
N THR A 135 22.34 1.19 -4.21
CA THR A 135 21.40 1.57 -5.28
C THR A 135 20.27 2.45 -4.71
N ILE A 136 19.82 2.19 -3.49
CA ILE A 136 18.83 3.03 -2.81
C ILE A 136 19.40 4.42 -2.48
N VAL A 137 20.69 4.50 -2.14
CA VAL A 137 21.38 5.80 -1.99
C VAL A 137 21.42 6.56 -3.33
N GLU A 138 21.67 5.89 -4.45
CA GLU A 138 21.59 6.51 -5.78
C GLU A 138 20.16 7.00 -6.09
N TYR A 139 19.13 6.25 -5.69
CA TYR A 139 17.73 6.65 -5.82
C TYR A 139 17.44 7.94 -5.01
N GLU A 140 17.88 8.00 -3.76
CA GLU A 140 17.77 9.22 -2.92
C GLU A 140 18.43 10.43 -3.57
N VAL A 141 19.64 10.27 -4.11
CA VAL A 141 20.36 11.37 -4.78
C VAL A 141 19.58 11.85 -6.02
N GLN A 142 18.95 10.94 -6.75
CA GLN A 142 18.24 11.29 -7.97
C GLN A 142 16.87 11.93 -7.72
N TYR A 143 16.10 11.43 -6.75
CA TYR A 143 14.69 11.80 -6.56
C TYR A 143 14.39 12.55 -5.26
N GLY A 144 15.32 12.60 -4.29
CA GLY A 144 15.09 13.23 -2.99
C GLY A 144 14.72 14.72 -3.09
N GLY A 145 15.38 15.47 -3.97
CA GLY A 145 15.05 16.89 -4.17
C GLY A 145 13.65 17.12 -4.75
N GLU A 146 13.21 16.27 -5.69
CA GLU A 146 11.86 16.33 -6.26
C GLU A 146 10.79 15.91 -5.24
N ALA A 147 11.06 14.85 -4.47
CA ALA A 147 10.20 14.39 -3.38
C ALA A 147 9.95 15.52 -2.38
N THR A 148 11.01 16.20 -1.92
CA THR A 148 10.90 17.35 -1.01
C THR A 148 10.05 18.47 -1.59
N ALA A 149 10.23 18.81 -2.86
CA ALA A 149 9.43 19.87 -3.49
C ALA A 149 7.93 19.51 -3.52
N LYS A 150 7.58 18.31 -4.02
CA LYS A 150 6.18 17.86 -4.16
C LYS A 150 5.48 17.63 -2.83
N ILE A 151 6.18 17.07 -1.83
CA ILE A 151 5.61 16.85 -0.49
C ILE A 151 5.35 18.17 0.22
N ASN A 152 6.25 19.14 0.09
CA ASN A 152 6.04 20.47 0.68
C ASN A 152 4.88 21.23 0.00
N GLU A 153 4.66 21.02 -1.29
CA GLU A 153 3.48 21.54 -2.00
C GLU A 153 2.17 20.99 -1.39
N ILE A 154 2.09 19.68 -1.14
CA ILE A 154 0.92 19.07 -0.48
C ILE A 154 0.72 19.66 0.93
N ARG A 155 1.79 19.72 1.73
CA ARG A 155 1.71 20.28 3.10
C ARG A 155 1.24 21.73 3.11
N ALA A 156 1.63 22.52 2.11
CA ALA A 156 1.21 23.92 1.99
C ALA A 156 -0.22 24.07 1.46
N GLY A 157 -0.67 23.16 0.59
CA GLY A 157 -2.00 23.20 -0.02
C GLY A 157 -3.12 22.52 0.77
N ASP A 158 -2.78 21.78 1.84
CA ASP A 158 -3.71 20.93 2.62
C ASP A 158 -4.44 19.86 1.77
N ASP A 159 -3.89 19.53 0.59
CA ASP A 159 -4.45 18.53 -0.33
C ASP A 159 -3.92 17.11 -0.02
N TRP A 160 -4.33 16.60 1.15
CA TRP A 160 -3.94 15.27 1.61
C TRP A 160 -4.46 14.12 0.74
N SER A 161 -5.44 14.40 -0.13
CA SER A 161 -6.01 13.38 -1.03
C SER A 161 -4.94 12.75 -1.93
N ARG A 162 -3.94 13.54 -2.31
CA ARG A 162 -2.80 13.12 -3.14
C ARG A 162 -1.65 12.50 -2.35
N GLY A 163 -1.72 12.52 -1.01
CA GLY A 163 -0.67 12.01 -0.14
C GLY A 163 -0.43 10.50 -0.28
N GLY A 164 -1.50 9.74 -0.55
CA GLY A 164 -1.42 8.30 -0.79
C GLY A 164 -0.55 7.94 -2.00
N GLU A 165 -0.61 8.75 -3.07
CA GLU A 165 0.21 8.56 -4.26
C GLU A 165 1.67 8.94 -4.01
N LEU A 166 1.93 10.13 -3.44
CA LEU A 166 3.31 10.55 -3.17
C LEU A 166 4.04 9.64 -2.18
N SER A 167 3.33 9.10 -1.19
CA SER A 167 3.91 8.12 -0.25
C SER A 167 4.33 6.81 -0.94
N LEU A 168 3.67 6.41 -2.04
CA LEU A 168 4.13 5.31 -2.89
C LEU A 168 5.31 5.73 -3.78
N THR A 169 5.14 6.86 -4.47
CA THR A 169 6.06 7.35 -5.49
C THR A 169 7.45 7.63 -4.96
N TYR A 170 7.55 8.21 -3.76
CA TYR A 170 8.82 8.62 -3.16
C TYR A 170 9.16 7.79 -1.92
N LEU A 171 8.55 6.61 -1.76
CA LEU A 171 8.68 5.76 -0.58
C LEU A 171 10.14 5.51 -0.15
N PHE A 172 11.06 5.36 -1.12
CA PHE A 172 12.46 5.04 -0.85
C PHE A 172 13.33 6.26 -0.60
N THR A 173 12.77 7.47 -0.71
CA THR A 173 13.47 8.70 -0.32
C THR A 173 13.37 8.97 1.18
N ARG A 174 14.28 9.76 1.73
CA ARG A 174 14.19 10.17 3.15
C ARG A 174 12.89 10.95 3.43
N GLU A 175 12.55 11.90 2.56
CA GLU A 175 11.35 12.72 2.74
C GLU A 175 10.08 11.90 2.58
N GLY A 176 10.03 11.01 1.58
CA GLY A 176 8.87 10.15 1.36
C GLY A 176 8.61 9.17 2.49
N ARG A 177 9.65 8.63 3.15
CA ARG A 177 9.47 7.84 4.39
C ARG A 177 8.85 8.67 5.51
N ALA A 178 9.42 9.85 5.79
CA ALA A 178 8.91 10.74 6.83
C ALA A 178 7.44 11.14 6.55
N PHE A 179 7.12 11.44 5.30
CA PHE A 179 5.76 11.77 4.88
C PHE A 179 4.80 10.56 4.96
N THR A 180 5.28 9.35 4.67
CA THR A 180 4.48 8.12 4.84
C THR A 180 4.16 7.87 6.31
N GLU A 181 5.13 8.06 7.21
CA GLU A 181 4.90 7.98 8.66
C GLU A 181 3.89 9.05 9.11
N GLU A 182 4.08 10.30 8.68
CA GLU A 182 3.16 11.42 8.97
C GLU A 182 1.73 11.12 8.52
N LEU A 183 1.56 10.62 7.29
CA LEU A 183 0.25 10.24 6.75
C LEU A 183 -0.36 9.08 7.56
N GLY A 184 0.43 8.06 7.91
CA GLY A 184 -0.01 6.94 8.74
C GLY A 184 -0.48 7.38 10.12
N LEU A 185 0.25 8.30 10.76
CA LEU A 185 -0.13 8.89 12.04
C LEU A 185 -1.43 9.70 11.92
N ARG A 186 -1.63 10.43 10.82
CA ARG A 186 -2.88 11.17 10.59
C ARG A 186 -4.08 10.23 10.46
N HIS A 187 -3.95 9.13 9.71
CA HIS A 187 -5.00 8.11 9.63
C HIS A 187 -5.26 7.46 11.00
N LEU A 188 -4.20 7.18 11.76
CA LEU A 188 -4.30 6.66 13.11
C LEU A 188 -5.05 7.61 14.05
N ASP A 189 -4.76 8.92 13.99
CA ASP A 189 -5.44 9.97 14.77
C ASP A 189 -6.93 10.09 14.43
N HIS A 190 -7.32 9.74 13.20
CA HIS A 190 -8.72 9.68 12.75
C HIS A 190 -9.41 8.33 13.06
N GLY A 191 -8.70 7.35 13.62
CA GLY A 191 -9.23 6.01 13.86
C GLY A 191 -9.34 5.15 12.60
N GLU A 192 -8.69 5.54 11.50
CA GLU A 192 -8.66 4.79 10.24
C GLU A 192 -7.53 3.75 10.27
N PHE A 193 -7.67 2.76 11.16
CA PHE A 193 -6.61 1.81 11.48
C PHE A 193 -6.13 0.99 10.28
N ALA A 194 -7.02 0.52 9.41
CA ALA A 194 -6.65 -0.24 8.21
C ALA A 194 -5.76 0.58 7.26
N SER A 195 -6.12 1.85 7.03
CA SER A 195 -5.33 2.77 6.20
C SER A 195 -3.95 3.04 6.82
N ALA A 196 -3.91 3.23 8.14
CA ALA A 196 -2.67 3.44 8.89
C ALA A 196 -1.76 2.19 8.85
N GLU A 197 -2.31 0.99 9.05
CA GLU A 197 -1.57 -0.28 8.93
C GLU A 197 -0.90 -0.38 7.56
N LEU A 198 -1.65 -0.16 6.48
CA LEU A 198 -1.12 -0.24 5.11
C LEU A 198 0.07 0.71 4.89
N LEU A 199 0.04 1.91 5.48
CA LEU A 199 1.13 2.88 5.38
C LEU A 199 2.34 2.49 6.22
N PHE A 200 2.13 1.98 7.43
CA PHE A 200 3.24 1.51 8.27
C PHE A 200 3.86 0.23 7.74
N GLU A 201 3.08 -0.72 7.20
CA GLU A 201 3.64 -1.88 6.50
C GLU A 201 4.47 -1.47 5.28
N ARG A 202 4.00 -0.48 4.53
CA ARG A 202 4.75 0.10 3.41
C ARG A 202 6.05 0.76 3.89
N LEU A 203 6.02 1.45 5.03
CA LEU A 203 7.23 2.03 5.64
C LEU A 203 8.26 0.94 5.98
N LEU A 204 7.81 -0.20 6.53
CA LEU A 204 8.70 -1.35 6.82
C LEU A 204 9.39 -1.89 5.55
N ILE A 205 8.69 -1.92 4.40
CA ILE A 205 9.29 -2.32 3.12
C ILE A 205 10.48 -1.39 2.77
N SER A 206 10.29 -0.07 2.93
CA SER A 206 11.34 0.92 2.68
C SER A 206 12.51 0.80 3.66
N GLU A 207 12.21 0.68 4.95
CA GLU A 207 13.22 0.59 6.00
C GLU A 207 14.10 -0.67 5.86
N ARG A 208 13.53 -1.80 5.42
CA ARG A 208 14.33 -3.00 5.09
C ARG A 208 15.32 -2.74 3.97
N ALA A 209 14.92 -2.01 2.93
CA ALA A 209 15.82 -1.62 1.83
C ALA A 209 16.99 -0.76 2.33
N TRP A 210 16.74 0.09 3.34
CA TRP A 210 17.76 0.91 4.01
C TRP A 210 18.55 0.18 5.10
N ARG A 211 18.12 -1.02 5.52
CA ARG A 211 18.61 -1.75 6.71
C ARG A 211 18.46 -0.95 8.02
N GLU A 212 17.37 -0.21 8.11
CA GLU A 212 17.07 0.75 9.19
C GLU A 212 15.64 0.52 9.72
N VAL A 213 15.25 -0.74 9.91
CA VAL A 213 13.90 -1.07 10.43
C VAL A 213 13.74 -0.51 11.84
N SER A 214 12.80 0.41 11.97
CA SER A 214 12.51 1.12 13.21
C SER A 214 11.52 0.31 14.03
N ALA A 215 11.90 0.00 15.27
CA ALA A 215 11.03 -0.69 16.20
C ALA A 215 9.69 0.05 16.43
N ARG A 216 9.71 1.40 16.31
CA ARG A 216 8.51 2.24 16.35
C ARG A 216 7.55 1.93 15.20
N SER A 217 8.06 1.84 13.97
CA SER A 217 7.26 1.54 12.77
C SER A 217 6.62 0.15 12.86
N VAL A 218 7.37 -0.84 13.37
CA VAL A 218 6.87 -2.20 13.62
C VAL A 218 5.71 -2.19 14.62
N ILE A 219 5.88 -1.48 15.74
CA ILE A 219 4.84 -1.38 16.77
C ILE A 219 3.61 -0.63 16.25
N LEU A 220 3.79 0.45 15.49
CA LEU A 220 2.68 1.18 14.84
C LEU A 220 1.87 0.25 13.93
N ALA A 221 2.53 -0.50 13.06
CA ALA A 221 1.87 -1.45 12.16
C ALA A 221 1.11 -2.53 12.95
N ALA A 222 1.75 -3.16 13.94
CA ALA A 222 1.14 -4.18 14.77
C ALA A 222 -0.03 -3.64 15.61
N TYR A 223 0.08 -2.40 16.11
CA TYR A 223 -0.99 -1.73 16.82
C TYR A 223 -2.21 -1.52 15.92
N CYS A 224 -2.01 -0.98 14.72
CA CYS A 224 -3.10 -0.73 13.77
C CYS A 224 -3.81 -2.03 13.38
N ALA A 225 -3.04 -3.09 13.09
CA ALA A 225 -3.59 -4.42 12.81
C ALA A 225 -4.48 -4.95 13.94
N LEU A 226 -4.05 -4.76 15.20
CA LEU A 226 -4.81 -5.20 16.38
C LEU A 226 -6.13 -4.45 16.55
N GLN A 227 -6.22 -3.19 16.09
CA GLN A 227 -7.43 -2.36 16.23
C GLN A 227 -8.47 -2.60 15.12
N GLU A 228 -8.08 -3.19 13.98
CA GLU A 228 -9.03 -3.41 12.87
C GLU A 228 -10.04 -4.53 13.17
N ASP A 229 -9.59 -5.66 13.72
CA ASP A 229 -10.42 -6.85 14.03
C ASP A 229 -9.83 -7.60 15.23
N GLU A 230 -10.63 -7.86 16.28
CA GLU A 230 -10.16 -8.59 17.48
C GLU A 230 -9.60 -9.98 17.15
N ALA A 231 -10.22 -10.71 16.22
CA ALA A 231 -9.84 -12.09 15.91
C ALA A 231 -8.70 -12.16 14.89
N ARG A 232 -8.82 -11.44 13.77
CA ARG A 232 -7.81 -11.47 12.70
C ARG A 232 -6.63 -10.54 12.99
N GLY A 233 -6.88 -9.43 13.67
CA GLY A 233 -5.86 -8.44 13.99
C GLY A 233 -4.78 -8.97 14.92
N SER A 234 -5.12 -9.82 15.89
CA SER A 234 -4.11 -10.45 16.76
C SER A 234 -3.18 -11.38 15.99
N GLU A 235 -3.69 -12.15 15.02
CA GLU A 235 -2.86 -13.02 14.18
C GLU A 235 -1.95 -12.18 13.28
N ARG A 236 -2.52 -11.14 12.66
CA ARG A 236 -1.80 -10.22 11.79
C ARG A 236 -0.70 -9.44 12.53
N ALA A 237 -1.01 -8.89 13.70
CA ALA A 237 -0.03 -8.20 14.55
C ALA A 237 1.10 -9.14 14.97
N MET A 238 0.77 -10.40 15.32
CA MET A 238 1.76 -11.42 15.65
C MET A 238 2.67 -11.75 14.46
N GLU A 239 2.11 -11.84 13.25
CA GLU A 239 2.89 -12.05 12.01
C GLU A 239 3.89 -10.92 11.79
N ILE A 240 3.45 -9.66 11.89
CA ILE A 240 4.30 -8.47 11.72
C ILE A 240 5.44 -8.46 12.76
N LEU A 241 5.13 -8.68 14.03
CA LEU A 241 6.12 -8.68 15.12
C LEU A 241 7.14 -9.82 14.98
N LYS A 242 6.71 -11.01 14.54
CA LYS A 242 7.63 -12.14 14.28
C LYS A 242 8.53 -11.85 13.09
N ARG A 243 7.94 -11.33 11.99
CA ARG A 243 8.65 -10.98 10.76
C ARG A 243 9.75 -9.95 11.02
N GLU A 244 9.48 -8.94 11.86
CA GLU A 244 10.42 -7.86 12.17
C GLU A 244 11.07 -7.99 13.56
N SER A 245 11.18 -9.21 14.08
CA SER A 245 11.67 -9.45 15.44
C SER A 245 13.09 -8.94 15.69
N GLU A 246 13.94 -8.86 14.66
CA GLU A 246 15.29 -8.29 14.74
C GLU A 246 15.28 -6.82 15.17
N ALA A 247 14.34 -6.02 14.64
CA ALA A 247 14.19 -4.62 15.01
C ALA A 247 13.78 -4.44 16.48
N LEU A 248 13.16 -5.47 17.07
CA LEU A 248 12.72 -5.48 18.47
C LEU A 248 13.79 -5.99 19.43
N GLN A 249 15.00 -6.31 19.00
CA GLN A 249 16.02 -6.90 19.88
C GLN A 249 16.75 -5.87 20.76
N GLN A 250 16.85 -4.62 20.33
CA GLN A 250 17.68 -3.61 21.00
C GLN A 250 17.04 -2.23 20.95
N GLY A 251 17.07 -1.53 22.09
CA GLY A 251 16.68 -0.13 22.17
C GLY A 251 15.66 0.19 23.26
N LYS A 252 15.22 1.44 23.24
CA LYS A 252 14.12 1.95 24.07
C LYS A 252 13.16 2.66 23.14
N ILE A 253 11.88 2.37 23.28
CA ILE A 253 10.82 3.01 22.50
C ILE A 253 9.96 3.80 23.46
N GLU A 254 9.69 5.06 23.16
CA GLU A 254 8.69 5.83 23.88
C GLU A 254 7.34 5.67 23.18
N TRP A 255 6.36 5.14 23.90
CA TRP A 255 5.00 4.92 23.42
C TRP A 255 3.98 5.31 24.47
N GLY A 256 3.02 6.18 24.12
CA GLY A 256 1.98 6.61 25.05
C GLY A 256 2.50 7.29 26.32
N GLY A 257 3.69 7.91 26.26
CA GLY A 257 4.37 8.49 27.42
C GLY A 257 5.11 7.48 28.31
N GLU A 258 5.07 6.19 27.98
CA GLU A 258 5.84 5.14 28.65
C GLU A 258 7.08 4.76 27.84
N THR A 259 8.20 4.51 28.51
CA THR A 259 9.39 3.94 27.87
C THR A 259 9.34 2.42 27.93
N TRP A 260 9.31 1.77 26.78
CA TRP A 260 9.36 0.32 26.62
C TRP A 260 10.81 -0.12 26.40
N GLU A 261 11.26 -1.09 27.21
CA GLU A 261 12.58 -1.70 27.07
C GLU A 261 12.53 -2.87 26.06
N LEU A 262 13.50 -2.91 25.16
CA LEU A 262 13.76 -4.02 24.24
C LEU A 262 14.98 -4.82 24.74
N PRO A 263 15.01 -6.16 24.58
CA PRO A 263 14.14 -6.98 23.76
C PRO A 263 12.77 -7.28 24.37
N MET A 264 11.74 -7.35 23.53
CA MET A 264 10.38 -7.74 23.92
C MET A 264 9.92 -8.93 23.08
N SER A 265 9.32 -9.94 23.71
CA SER A 265 8.71 -11.04 22.96
C SER A 265 7.45 -10.54 22.22
N PRO A 266 7.14 -11.06 21.03
CA PRO A 266 5.93 -10.69 20.30
C PRO A 266 4.65 -10.81 21.13
N GLU A 267 4.54 -11.85 21.95
CA GLU A 267 3.38 -12.09 22.82
C GLU A 267 3.23 -10.98 23.87
N LYS A 268 4.34 -10.57 24.49
CA LYS A 268 4.35 -9.48 25.48
C LYS A 268 4.06 -8.13 24.82
N ALA A 269 4.51 -7.94 23.58
CA ALA A 269 4.20 -6.75 22.81
C ALA A 269 2.69 -6.66 22.53
N ILE A 270 2.05 -7.75 22.12
CA ILE A 270 0.59 -7.78 21.89
C ILE A 270 -0.18 -7.52 23.19
N GLU A 271 0.20 -8.15 24.31
CA GLU A 271 -0.44 -7.91 25.60
C GLU A 271 -0.37 -6.42 26.00
N LYS A 272 0.81 -5.79 25.82
CA LYS A 272 0.97 -4.37 26.05
C LYS A 272 0.12 -3.53 25.10
N LEU A 273 0.12 -3.84 23.80
CA LEU A 273 -0.65 -3.11 22.80
C LEU A 273 -2.16 -3.22 23.03
N ALA A 274 -2.65 -4.38 23.45
CA ALA A 274 -4.05 -4.59 23.80
C ALA A 274 -4.48 -3.79 25.05
N SER A 275 -3.55 -3.50 25.97
CA SER A 275 -3.85 -2.69 27.15
C SER A 275 -3.88 -1.19 26.87
N ILE A 276 -3.30 -0.75 25.74
CA ILE A 276 -3.35 0.64 25.30
C ILE A 276 -4.76 0.94 24.77
N LYS A 277 -5.57 1.50 25.65
CA LYS A 277 -6.73 2.28 25.25
C LYS A 277 -6.19 3.61 24.78
N ILE A 278 -5.98 3.77 23.46
CA ILE A 278 -5.96 5.12 22.92
C ILE A 278 -7.33 5.66 23.29
N GLY A 279 -7.35 6.57 24.27
CA GLY A 279 -8.52 7.32 24.65
C GLY A 279 -8.89 8.06 23.39
N GLY A 280 -9.70 7.42 22.57
CA GLY A 280 -10.09 7.99 21.31
C GLY A 280 -10.55 9.38 21.68
N ARG A 281 -10.09 10.36 20.92
CA ARG A 281 -11.10 11.27 20.40
C ARG A 281 -12.01 10.45 19.48
N GLY A 282 -12.67 9.41 20.01
CA GLY A 282 -14.09 9.34 19.79
C GLY A 282 -14.51 10.74 20.16
N LEU A 283 -14.82 11.52 19.12
CA LEU A 283 -15.92 12.44 19.21
C LEU A 283 -16.96 11.64 19.97
N GLU A 284 -17.03 11.84 21.28
CA GLU A 284 -18.16 11.47 22.07
C GLU A 284 -19.30 12.09 21.25
N ILE A 285 -20.04 11.26 20.52
CA ILE A 285 -21.04 11.72 19.55
C ILE A 285 -22.12 12.56 20.29
N ASP A 286 -22.09 12.56 21.62
CA ASP A 286 -22.83 13.43 22.52
C ASP A 286 -22.42 14.91 22.50
N GLN A 287 -21.27 15.28 21.93
CA GLN A 287 -20.93 16.68 21.72
C GLN A 287 -21.39 17.13 20.34
N TRP A 288 -22.62 17.64 20.30
CA TRP A 288 -23.18 18.35 19.16
C TRP A 288 -22.17 19.39 18.63
N VAL A 289 -21.59 19.11 17.47
CA VAL A 289 -20.81 20.11 16.73
C VAL A 289 -21.82 21.11 16.19
N MET A 290 -22.11 22.13 16.99
CA MET A 290 -22.91 23.26 16.55
C MET A 290 -22.14 23.93 15.40
N PRO A 291 -22.73 24.06 14.20
CA PRO A 291 -22.09 24.78 13.10
C PRO A 291 -21.87 26.22 13.56
N ARG A 292 -20.63 26.57 13.88
CA ARG A 292 -20.25 27.97 14.03
C ARG A 292 -20.23 28.54 12.63
N GLN A 293 -21.17 29.44 12.33
CA GLN A 293 -21.12 30.28 11.14
C GLN A 293 -19.83 31.11 11.20
N SER A 294 -18.74 30.57 10.67
CA SER A 294 -17.62 31.38 10.22
C SER A 294 -17.86 31.67 8.75
N GLY A 295 -17.96 32.95 8.41
CA GLY A 295 -18.32 33.44 7.07
C GLY A 295 -17.23 33.22 6.01
N VAL A 296 -16.40 32.20 6.14
CA VAL A 296 -15.30 31.90 5.22
C VAL A 296 -15.28 30.40 4.97
N GLY A 297 -15.74 29.99 3.78
CA GLY A 297 -15.45 28.69 3.16
C GLY A 297 -15.93 27.45 3.90
N SER A 298 -16.98 26.81 3.38
CA SER A 298 -17.44 25.50 3.83
C SER A 298 -16.42 24.39 3.53
N SER A 299 -15.53 24.08 4.47
CA SER A 299 -14.88 22.78 4.52
C SER A 299 -15.84 21.78 5.15
N GLY A 300 -16.20 20.73 4.40
CA GLY A 300 -17.17 19.73 4.80
C GLY A 300 -16.78 19.01 6.09
N SER A 301 -17.47 19.31 7.18
CA SER A 301 -17.48 18.47 8.38
C SER A 301 -18.33 17.23 8.11
N ASN A 302 -17.83 16.04 8.43
CA ASN A 302 -18.63 14.83 8.51
C ASN A 302 -19.70 15.02 9.59
N VAL A 303 -20.89 15.45 9.17
CA VAL A 303 -22.08 15.52 10.03
C VAL A 303 -22.54 14.08 10.24
N GLY A 304 -22.67 13.65 11.49
CA GLY A 304 -23.32 12.38 11.83
C GLY A 304 -24.71 12.26 11.19
N PRO A 305 -25.28 11.05 11.10
CA PRO A 305 -26.55 10.84 10.41
C PRO A 305 -27.58 11.82 10.96
N PRO A 306 -28.30 12.57 10.09
CA PRO A 306 -29.30 13.51 10.55
C PRO A 306 -30.28 12.72 11.39
N ALA A 307 -30.52 13.17 12.62
CA ALA A 307 -31.76 12.81 13.28
C ALA A 307 -32.87 13.04 12.24
N LEU A 308 -33.63 12.00 11.96
CA LEU A 308 -34.89 12.05 11.22
C LEU A 308 -35.88 12.91 12.03
N VAL A 309 -35.58 14.20 12.18
CA VAL A 309 -36.54 15.19 12.56
C VAL A 309 -37.17 15.59 11.24
N GLU A 310 -38.43 15.22 11.08
CA GLU A 310 -39.34 15.66 10.01
C GLU A 310 -39.23 17.18 9.79
N ARG A 311 -38.27 17.62 8.99
CA ARG A 311 -38.16 19.02 8.53
C ARG A 311 -38.27 19.13 7.02
N TRP A 312 -38.57 18.03 6.33
CA TRP A 312 -39.06 18.04 4.96
C TRP A 312 -40.58 18.05 4.97
N ASN A 313 -41.15 19.19 5.38
CA ASN A 313 -42.48 19.56 4.93
C ASN A 313 -42.43 21.03 4.51
N GLN A 314 -41.62 21.29 3.49
CA GLN A 314 -41.75 22.49 2.68
C GLN A 314 -42.79 22.16 1.60
N PRO A 315 -44.00 22.74 1.65
CA PRO A 315 -44.99 22.53 0.60
C PRO A 315 -44.49 23.21 -0.68
N THR A 316 -43.83 22.45 -1.54
CA THR A 316 -43.54 22.86 -2.91
C THR A 316 -44.86 22.87 -3.68
N ALA A 317 -45.43 24.06 -3.81
CA ALA A 317 -46.41 24.48 -4.83
C ALA A 317 -47.66 23.59 -5.11
N LYS A 318 -48.83 24.21 -4.99
CA LYS A 318 -50.16 23.84 -5.51
C LYS A 318 -50.18 22.72 -6.57
N TRP A 319 -50.49 21.48 -6.18
CA TRP A 319 -50.70 20.34 -7.08
C TRP A 319 -52.17 20.13 -7.51
N LYS A 320 -53.07 21.07 -7.19
CA LYS A 320 -54.52 20.90 -7.41
C LYS A 320 -55.00 21.13 -8.85
N GLU A 321 -54.15 21.54 -9.79
CA GLU A 321 -54.55 21.83 -11.18
C GLU A 321 -54.07 20.79 -12.21
N VAL A 322 -53.26 19.78 -11.83
CA VAL A 322 -52.70 18.81 -12.79
C VAL A 322 -53.42 17.44 -12.79
N LEU A 323 -54.26 17.15 -11.79
CA LEU A 323 -55.06 15.89 -11.76
C LEU A 323 -56.43 16.00 -12.45
N GLY A 324 -56.62 16.97 -13.34
CA GLY A 324 -57.83 17.10 -14.16
C GLY A 324 -57.89 16.16 -15.38
N ALA A 325 -56.87 15.32 -15.60
CA ALA A 325 -56.82 14.40 -16.73
C ALA A 325 -56.10 13.11 -16.33
N GLU A 326 -56.80 12.19 -15.67
CA GLU A 326 -56.40 10.78 -15.62
C GLU A 326 -56.75 10.14 -16.97
N PRO A 327 -55.79 9.67 -17.77
CA PRO A 327 -56.09 8.75 -18.85
C PRO A 327 -56.50 7.40 -18.24
N GLN A 328 -57.68 6.90 -18.61
CA GLN A 328 -58.07 5.52 -18.35
C GLN A 328 -57.07 4.59 -19.06
N ILE A 329 -56.20 3.94 -18.29
CA ILE A 329 -55.39 2.83 -18.76
C ILE A 329 -56.23 1.57 -18.53
N GLU A 330 -56.98 1.17 -19.55
CA GLU A 330 -57.60 -0.15 -19.61
C GLU A 330 -56.55 -1.20 -19.99
N GLY A 331 -56.38 -2.20 -19.12
CA GLY A 331 -55.87 -3.53 -19.48
C GLY A 331 -54.36 -3.68 -19.67
N GLU A 332 -53.62 -3.86 -18.58
CA GLU A 332 -52.32 -4.53 -18.62
C GLU A 332 -52.50 -6.00 -18.21
N GLU A 333 -52.31 -6.90 -19.18
CA GLU A 333 -52.11 -8.33 -18.96
C GLU A 333 -50.79 -8.53 -18.18
N GLU A 334 -50.83 -9.32 -17.11
CA GLU A 334 -49.64 -9.70 -16.34
C GLU A 334 -48.58 -10.36 -17.24
N PRO A 335 -47.35 -9.85 -17.29
CA PRO A 335 -46.27 -10.52 -18.01
C PRO A 335 -45.90 -11.80 -17.26
N GLN A 336 -46.06 -12.94 -17.92
CA GLN A 336 -45.59 -14.25 -17.44
C GLN A 336 -44.08 -14.19 -17.17
N ASP A 337 -43.72 -14.55 -15.95
CA ASP A 337 -42.35 -14.55 -15.45
C ASP A 337 -41.52 -15.64 -16.18
N PRO A 338 -40.48 -15.30 -16.97
CA PRO A 338 -39.71 -16.26 -17.74
C PRO A 338 -38.87 -17.22 -16.88
N LEU A 339 -38.86 -17.04 -15.55
CA LEU A 339 -38.15 -17.93 -14.61
C LEU A 339 -38.88 -19.25 -14.34
N ASP A 340 -40.20 -19.32 -14.54
CA ASP A 340 -40.96 -20.56 -14.28
C ASP A 340 -40.67 -21.66 -15.32
N ASP A 341 -40.34 -21.31 -16.56
CA ASP A 341 -40.04 -22.29 -17.63
C ASP A 341 -38.65 -22.94 -17.44
N PHE A 342 -37.74 -22.28 -16.69
CA PHE A 342 -36.39 -22.80 -16.47
C PHE A 342 -36.37 -23.93 -15.44
N PHE A 343 -37.12 -23.78 -14.34
CA PHE A 343 -37.15 -24.80 -13.27
C PHE A 343 -37.86 -26.09 -13.69
N GLN A 344 -38.88 -26.01 -14.55
CA GLN A 344 -39.56 -27.21 -15.06
C GLN A 344 -38.68 -28.04 -16.00
N ARG A 345 -37.73 -27.42 -16.73
CA ARG A 345 -36.83 -28.14 -17.64
C ARG A 345 -35.70 -28.89 -16.92
N THR A 346 -35.28 -28.44 -15.74
CA THR A 346 -34.20 -29.10 -14.98
C THR A 346 -34.66 -30.31 -14.16
N ALA A 347 -35.96 -30.40 -13.83
CA ALA A 347 -36.48 -31.50 -13.01
C ALA A 347 -36.63 -32.84 -13.74
N ASN A 348 -36.59 -32.87 -15.08
CA ASN A 348 -36.85 -34.08 -15.89
C ASN A 348 -35.62 -34.74 -16.52
N ARG A 349 -34.39 -34.35 -16.13
CA ARG A 349 -33.19 -35.07 -16.59
C ARG A 349 -32.82 -36.19 -15.63
N ASN A 350 -33.29 -37.40 -15.98
CA ASN A 350 -32.74 -38.66 -15.49
C ASN A 350 -31.23 -38.70 -15.77
N LEU A 351 -30.41 -38.46 -14.75
CA LEU A 351 -28.96 -38.66 -14.80
C LEU A 351 -28.66 -40.17 -14.65
N PRO A 352 -27.84 -40.76 -15.54
CA PRO A 352 -27.42 -42.15 -15.38
C PRO A 352 -26.46 -42.27 -14.18
N LEU A 353 -26.77 -43.21 -13.28
CA LEU A 353 -25.90 -43.64 -12.19
C LEU A 353 -24.61 -44.23 -12.76
N VAL A 354 -23.47 -43.61 -12.42
CA VAL A 354 -22.13 -44.15 -12.68
C VAL A 354 -21.84 -45.23 -11.64
N PRO A 355 -21.44 -46.46 -12.03
CA PRO A 355 -21.06 -47.49 -11.08
C PRO A 355 -19.71 -47.16 -10.43
N ALA A 356 -19.67 -47.27 -9.10
CA ALA A 356 -18.43 -47.24 -8.34
C ALA A 356 -17.62 -48.51 -8.63
N GLY A 357 -16.37 -48.34 -9.08
CA GLY A 357 -15.43 -49.42 -9.36
C GLY A 357 -14.02 -49.05 -8.89
N VAL A 358 -13.44 -50.02 -8.19
CA VAL A 358 -12.13 -50.11 -7.52
C VAL A 358 -10.94 -49.97 -8.47
#